data_AF-A0A2V6WLW4-F1
#
_entry.id   AF-A0A2V6WLW4-F1
#
_cell.length_a   1.000
_cell.length_b   1.000
_cell.length_c   1.000
_cell.angle_alpha   90.00
_cell.angle_beta   90.00
_cell.angle_gamma   90.00
#
_symmetry.space_group_name_H-M   'P 1'
#
loop_
_entity.id
_entity.type
_entity.pdbx_description
1 polymer ?
#
loop_
_entity_poly.entity_id
_entity_poly.type
_entity_poly.pdbx_seq_one_letter_code
_entity_poly.pdbx_strand_id
1 'polypeptide(L)'
;DELYAALRPYAAMQQRMLAAWLDLVAHFYDGRMLALMRSGRNWIDEGPSAFKSAAQNHIERHIALQASGVGTTSRYSRALLRILARYGMRGVTSAEMAIH
;
A
#
# COMPACT_ATOMS: atom_id res chain seq x y z
N ASP A 1 -3.95 -7.84 37.65
CA ASP A 1 -5.13 -7.05 37.28
C ASP A 1 -5.74 -7.63 36.00
N GLU A 2 -6.89 -8.29 36.10
CA GLU A 2 -7.50 -9.05 35.00
C GLU A 2 -7.90 -8.17 33.81
N LEU A 3 -8.30 -6.93 34.08
CA LEU A 3 -8.64 -5.94 33.06
C LEU A 3 -7.46 -5.65 32.11
N TYR A 4 -6.26 -5.46 32.67
CA TYR A 4 -5.05 -5.24 31.88
C TYR A 4 -4.67 -6.47 31.04
N ALA A 5 -4.91 -7.69 31.56
CA ALA A 5 -4.68 -8.91 30.80
C ALA A 5 -5.67 -9.03 29.62
N ALA A 6 -6.94 -8.70 29.82
CA ALA A 6 -7.99 -8.73 28.80
C ALA A 6 -7.80 -7.66 27.71
N LEU A 7 -7.20 -6.50 28.03
CA LEU A 7 -6.97 -5.42 27.07
C LEU A 7 -5.70 -5.57 26.23
N ARG A 8 -4.73 -6.42 26.64
CA ARG A 8 -3.49 -6.65 25.89
C ARG A 8 -3.70 -7.04 24.42
N PRO A 9 -4.60 -7.97 24.07
CA PRO A 9 -4.88 -8.33 22.69
C PRO A 9 -5.41 -7.15 21.86
N TYR A 10 -6.27 -6.32 22.45
CA TYR A 10 -6.81 -5.12 21.82
C TYR A 10 -5.70 -4.08 21.57
N ALA A 11 -4.88 -3.78 22.59
CA ALA A 11 -3.76 -2.87 22.48
C ALA A 11 -2.75 -3.33 21.39
N ALA A 12 -2.44 -4.63 21.36
CA ALA A 12 -1.58 -5.21 20.33
C ALA A 12 -2.19 -5.10 18.92
N MET A 13 -3.52 -5.23 18.79
CA MET A 13 -4.20 -5.00 17.51
C MET A 13 -4.09 -3.54 17.08
N GLN A 14 -4.38 -2.61 17.99
CA GLN A 14 -4.31 -1.17 17.72
C GLN A 14 -2.89 -0.74 17.30
N GLN A 15 -1.86 -1.23 17.98
CA GLN A 15 -0.46 -0.96 17.61
C GLN A 15 -0.13 -1.48 16.20
N ARG A 16 -0.61 -2.69 15.83
CA ARG A 16 -0.40 -3.23 14.48
C ARG A 16 -1.10 -2.43 13.40
N MET A 17 -2.30 -1.92 13.68
CA MET A 17 -3.06 -1.05 12.77
C MET A 17 -2.35 0.29 12.59
N LEU A 18 -1.92 0.92 13.68
CA LEU A 18 -1.19 2.18 13.65
C LEU A 18 0.13 2.06 12.89
N ALA A 19 0.91 1.01 13.15
CA ALA A 19 2.14 0.75 12.40
C ALA A 19 1.88 0.54 10.90
N ALA A 20 0.79 -0.15 10.54
CA ALA A 20 0.37 -0.31 9.14
C ALA A 20 0.10 1.03 8.45
N TRP A 21 -0.60 1.90 9.16
CA TRP A 21 -0.98 3.21 8.68
C TRP A 21 0.25 4.09 8.49
N LEU A 22 1.15 4.13 9.47
CA LEU A 22 2.41 4.89 9.37
C LEU A 22 3.28 4.40 8.22
N ASP A 23 3.37 3.08 8.00
CA ASP A 23 4.07 2.51 6.84
C ASP A 23 3.45 3.00 5.51
N LEU A 24 2.13 3.02 5.39
CA LEU A 24 1.44 3.49 4.18
C LEU A 24 1.72 4.98 3.93
N VAL A 25 1.62 5.79 4.98
CA VAL A 25 1.91 7.23 4.94
C VAL A 25 3.37 7.47 4.53
N ALA A 26 4.32 6.69 5.04
CA ALA A 26 5.72 6.79 4.62
C ALA A 26 5.91 6.48 3.13
N HIS A 27 5.20 5.47 2.58
CA HIS A 27 5.24 5.19 1.13
C HIS A 27 4.63 6.30 0.28
N PHE A 28 3.68 7.06 0.83
CA PHE A 28 3.12 8.24 0.17
C PHE A 28 4.13 9.39 0.14
N TYR A 29 4.69 9.76 1.29
CA TYR A 29 5.64 10.86 1.38
C TYR A 29 6.95 10.59 0.62
N ASP A 30 7.44 9.34 0.64
CA ASP A 30 8.64 8.93 -0.12
C ASP A 30 8.37 8.73 -1.63
N GLY A 31 7.21 9.15 -2.12
CA GLY A 31 6.87 9.15 -3.54
C GLY A 31 6.63 7.76 -4.17
N ARG A 32 6.90 6.66 -3.46
CA ARG A 32 6.74 5.28 -3.95
C ARG A 32 5.31 4.99 -4.38
N MET A 33 4.32 5.46 -3.64
CA MET A 33 2.91 5.24 -3.99
C MET A 33 2.53 5.97 -5.30
N LEU A 34 3.05 7.17 -5.51
CA LEU A 34 2.84 7.96 -6.72
C LEU A 34 3.59 7.37 -7.93
N ALA A 35 4.82 6.90 -7.73
CA ALA A 35 5.61 6.21 -8.75
C ALA A 35 4.91 4.92 -9.21
N LEU A 36 4.31 4.18 -8.28
CA LEU A 36 3.52 2.97 -8.58
C LEU A 36 2.32 3.30 -9.48
N MET A 37 1.55 4.34 -9.13
CA MET A 37 0.39 4.76 -9.91
C MET A 37 0.78 5.26 -11.30
N ARG A 38 1.90 6.00 -11.41
CA ARG A 38 2.41 6.50 -12.70
C ARG A 38 2.90 5.35 -13.59
N SER A 39 3.64 4.40 -13.02
CA SER A 39 4.07 3.19 -13.72
C SER A 39 2.87 2.37 -14.22
N GLY A 40 1.84 2.19 -13.38
CA GLY A 40 0.61 1.51 -13.75
C GLY A 40 -0.09 2.16 -14.95
N ARG A 41 -0.23 3.49 -14.95
CA ARG A 41 -0.80 4.24 -16.08
C ARG A 41 0.01 4.05 -17.37
N ASN A 42 1.33 4.26 -17.31
CA ASN A 42 2.20 4.07 -18.47
C ASN A 42 2.07 2.64 -19.05
N TRP A 43 1.95 1.63 -18.18
CA TRP A 43 1.78 0.25 -18.59
C TRP A 43 0.43 -0.04 -19.26
N ILE A 44 -0.65 0.65 -18.85
CA ILE A 44 -1.94 0.59 -19.54
C ILE A 44 -1.86 1.28 -20.90
N ASP A 45 -1.19 2.43 -20.97
CA ASP A 45 -1.06 3.23 -22.20
C ASP A 45 -0.26 2.51 -23.30
N GLU A 46 0.68 1.62 -22.93
CA GLU A 46 1.41 0.73 -23.85
C GLU A 46 0.51 -0.32 -24.54
N GLY A 47 -0.76 -0.44 -24.15
CA GLY A 47 -1.73 -1.32 -24.77
C GLY A 47 -2.74 -1.84 -23.75
N PRO A 48 -3.98 -1.33 -23.71
CA PRO A 48 -4.96 -1.72 -22.71
C PRO A 48 -5.36 -3.18 -22.92
N SER A 49 -5.37 -3.97 -21.84
CA SER A 49 -5.92 -5.33 -21.84
C SER A 49 -6.73 -5.55 -20.58
N ALA A 50 -7.73 -6.43 -20.64
CA ALA A 50 -8.59 -6.76 -19.49
C ALA A 50 -7.78 -7.21 -18.27
N PHE A 51 -6.65 -7.89 -18.49
CA PHE A 51 -5.72 -8.28 -17.43
C PHE A 51 -5.04 -7.08 -16.76
N LYS A 52 -4.54 -6.11 -17.55
CA LYS A 52 -3.89 -4.89 -17.02
C LYS A 52 -4.87 -4.06 -16.18
N SER A 53 -6.10 -3.89 -16.68
CA SER A 53 -7.16 -3.16 -15.96
C SER A 53 -7.59 -3.88 -14.67
N ALA A 54 -7.69 -5.21 -14.69
CA ALA A 54 -7.97 -6.00 -13.48
C ALA A 54 -6.85 -5.88 -12.44
N ALA A 55 -5.59 -5.90 -12.86
CA ALA A 55 -4.44 -5.70 -11.98
C ALA A 55 -4.44 -4.30 -11.35
N GLN A 56 -4.74 -3.26 -12.12
CA GLN A 56 -4.82 -1.89 -11.58
C GLN A 56 -5.98 -1.71 -10.60
N ASN A 57 -7.19 -2.18 -10.93
CA ASN A 57 -8.34 -2.15 -10.01
C ASN A 57 -8.05 -2.92 -8.71
N HIS A 58 -7.30 -4.01 -8.79
CA HIS A 58 -6.88 -4.77 -7.62
C HIS A 58 -5.94 -3.95 -6.71
N ILE A 59 -4.94 -3.29 -7.28
CA ILE A 59 -4.01 -2.41 -6.55
C ILE A 59 -4.76 -1.24 -5.90
N GLU A 60 -5.61 -0.54 -6.66
CA GLU A 60 -6.39 0.61 -6.16
C GLU A 60 -7.33 0.20 -5.02
N ARG A 61 -8.04 -0.93 -5.17
CA ARG A 61 -8.89 -1.48 -4.11
C ARG A 61 -8.09 -1.82 -2.86
N HIS A 62 -6.87 -2.34 -2.99
CA HIS A 62 -6.02 -2.62 -1.84
C HIS A 62 -5.53 -1.36 -1.13
N ILE A 63 -5.14 -0.33 -1.88
CA ILE A 63 -4.77 0.98 -1.30
C ILE A 63 -5.97 1.57 -0.54
N ALA A 64 -7.16 1.55 -1.15
CA ALA A 64 -8.39 2.05 -0.50
C ALA A 64 -8.75 1.26 0.77
N LEU A 65 -8.59 -0.08 0.75
CA LEU A 65 -8.81 -0.93 1.93
C LEU A 65 -7.79 -0.68 3.05
N GLN A 66 -6.54 -0.37 2.71
CA GLN A 66 -5.55 0.04 3.70
C GLN A 66 -5.86 1.43 4.27
N ALA A 67 -6.28 2.36 3.40
CA ALA A 67 -6.59 3.73 3.79
C ALA A 67 -7.83 3.82 4.70
N SER A 68 -8.84 2.96 4.49
CA SER A 68 -10.07 2.91 5.28
C SER A 68 -9.94 2.20 6.63
N GLY A 69 -8.75 1.69 6.97
CA GLY A 69 -8.51 0.96 8.22
C GLY A 69 -9.04 -0.47 8.24
N VAL A 70 -10.01 -0.83 7.38
CA VAL A 70 -10.66 -2.16 7.32
C VAL A 70 -9.72 -3.26 6.80
N GLY A 71 -8.68 -2.91 6.03
CA GLY A 71 -7.68 -3.82 5.46
C GLY A 71 -6.31 -3.82 6.15
N THR A 72 -6.16 -3.21 7.33
CA THR A 72 -4.86 -3.03 8.02
C THR A 72 -4.17 -4.32 8.46
N THR A 73 -4.85 -5.47 8.46
CA THR A 73 -4.31 -6.78 8.85
C THR A 73 -3.81 -7.65 7.69
N SER A 74 -4.04 -7.29 6.43
CA SER A 74 -3.60 -8.14 5.32
C SER A 74 -2.10 -7.97 5.05
N ARG A 75 -1.30 -8.88 5.62
CA ARG A 75 0.14 -9.04 5.32
C ARG A 75 0.41 -9.15 3.81
N TYR A 76 -0.54 -9.71 3.04
CA TYR A 76 -0.47 -9.88 1.60
C TYR A 76 -0.46 -8.55 0.84
N SER A 77 -1.31 -7.59 1.24
CA SER A 77 -1.35 -6.24 0.65
C SER A 77 -0.04 -5.48 0.84
N ARG A 78 0.58 -5.59 2.04
CA ARG A 78 1.88 -4.95 2.31
C ARG A 78 3.02 -5.58 1.52
N ALA A 79 3.00 -6.90 1.34
CA ALA A 79 3.98 -7.62 0.54
C ALA A 79 3.83 -7.27 -0.95
N LEU A 80 2.60 -7.21 -1.45
CA LEU A 80 2.29 -6.83 -2.83
C LEU A 80 2.75 -5.41 -3.14
N LEU A 81 2.47 -4.43 -2.27
CA LEU A 81 2.97 -3.06 -2.44
C LEU A 81 4.49 -2.99 -2.38
N ARG A 82 5.15 -3.73 -1.48
CA ARG A 82 6.61 -3.78 -1.44
C ARG A 82 7.21 -4.40 -2.70
N ILE A 83 6.61 -5.47 -3.22
CA ILE A 83 7.05 -6.14 -4.44
C ILE A 83 6.84 -5.21 -5.65
N LEU A 84 5.67 -4.59 -5.76
CA LEU A 84 5.38 -3.67 -6.86
C LEU A 84 6.20 -2.37 -6.76
N ALA A 85 6.45 -1.84 -5.56
CA ALA A 85 7.33 -0.69 -5.39
C ALA A 85 8.80 -1.04 -5.70
N ARG A 86 9.23 -2.29 -5.49
CA ARG A 86 10.60 -2.72 -5.74
C ARG A 86 10.86 -3.16 -7.18
N TYR A 87 9.86 -3.75 -7.86
CA TYR A 87 10.01 -4.37 -9.18
C TYR A 87 9.06 -3.83 -10.25
N GLY A 88 7.97 -3.17 -9.85
CA GLY A 88 6.99 -2.59 -10.76
C GLY A 88 7.36 -1.19 -11.27
N MET A 89 8.46 -0.61 -10.81
CA MET A 89 8.97 0.66 -11.31
C MET A 89 9.73 0.44 -12.63
N ARG A 90 8.98 0.27 -13.73
CA ARG A 90 9.56 0.29 -15.09
C ARG A 90 9.97 1.72 -15.45
N GLY A 91 11.17 2.12 -15.00
CA GLY A 91 11.80 3.39 -15.38
C GLY A 91 11.28 4.64 -14.67
N VAL A 92 10.46 4.51 -13.62
CA VAL A 92 9.99 5.64 -12.80
C VAL A 92 10.71 5.63 -11.45
N THR A 93 11.44 6.69 -11.14
CA THR A 93 12.17 6.86 -9.88
C THR A 93 11.24 7.43 -8.79
N SER A 94 11.14 6.75 -7.65
CA SER A 94 10.29 7.21 -6.54
C SER A 94 10.77 8.54 -5.92
N ALA A 95 12.08 8.78 -5.95
CA ALA A 95 12.69 9.99 -5.40
C ALA A 95 12.22 11.27 -6.09
N GLU A 96 11.89 11.23 -7.39
CA GLU A 96 11.37 12.39 -8.12
C GLU A 96 9.93 12.77 -7.72
N MET A 97 9.23 11.87 -7.04
CA MET A 97 7.82 12.03 -6.66
C MET A 97 7.66 12.19 -5.13
N ALA A 98 8.76 12.33 -4.39
CA ALA A 98 8.73 12.56 -2.95
C ALA A 98 8.13 13.94 -2.64
N ILE A 99 7.33 14.01 -1.59
CA ILE A 99 6.71 15.24 -1.11
C ILE A 99 7.48 15.69 0.13
N HIS A 100 8.09 16.87 0.06
CA HIS A 100 8.85 17.52 1.14
C HIS A 100 8.07 18.67 1.77
#